data_AF-A0A9E2J717-F1
#
_entry.id   AF-A0A9E2J717-F1
#
_cell.length_a   1.000
_cell.length_b   1.000
_cell.length_c   1.000
_cell.angle_alpha   90.00
_cell.angle_beta   90.00
_cell.angle_gamma   90.00
#
_symmetry.space_group_name_H-M   'P 1'
#
loop_
_entity.id
_entity.type
_entity.pdbx_description
1 polymer ?
#
loop_
_entity_poly.entity_id
_entity_poly.type
_entity_poly.pdbx_seq_one_letter_code
_entity_poly.pdbx_strand_id
1 'polypeptide(L)'
;MYSIKKFALLVTVIILYGFVQEKIPTIYLTGDSTIAEKLTEKKPETGWGEKLDLFLNGNIKIDNRARNGRSTRTFINEGRWQDIINNLNQGDYVLIQFGHNDQSKQKLDRYTPPDDFNNNLKKFVTETRSRNALPVLITPVVRRRFNDKGVFYDVHGEYPDLVRNVAEEFNVPLIDLHKKSKELLINLGEEKSKELFLILEPGKYVNYPSGLDDNTHFSEYGAEIVAGLIAQGINELNIDLKKYLKEEK
;
A
#
# COMPACT_ATOMS: atom_id res chain seq x y z
N MET A 1 42.54 -47.32 2.06
CA MET A 1 42.78 -45.92 2.47
C MET A 1 41.83 -44.92 1.77
N TYR A 2 40.55 -45.28 1.56
CA TYR A 2 39.59 -44.52 0.73
C TYR A 2 38.40 -43.90 1.50
N SER A 3 38.40 -43.98 2.84
CA SER A 3 37.18 -43.73 3.65
C SER A 3 37.12 -42.36 4.36
N ILE A 4 38.25 -41.71 4.62
CA ILE A 4 38.27 -40.49 5.46
C ILE A 4 37.98 -39.20 4.66
N LYS A 5 38.38 -39.13 3.38
CA LYS A 5 38.17 -37.94 2.55
C LYS A 5 36.71 -37.69 2.15
N LYS A 6 35.89 -38.74 1.99
CA LYS A 6 34.45 -38.59 1.68
C LYS A 6 33.63 -38.15 2.89
N PHE A 7 34.02 -38.57 4.10
CA PHE A 7 33.36 -38.18 5.34
C PHE A 7 33.60 -36.70 5.67
N ALA A 8 34.84 -36.22 5.47
CA ALA A 8 35.17 -34.80 5.63
C ALA A 8 34.37 -33.90 4.66
N LEU A 9 34.21 -34.31 3.40
CA LEU A 9 33.42 -33.55 2.41
C LEU A 9 31.92 -33.49 2.78
N LEU A 10 31.35 -34.60 3.26
CA LEU A 10 29.94 -34.68 3.66
C LEU A 10 29.65 -33.80 4.89
N VAL A 11 30.56 -33.78 5.87
CA VAL A 11 30.43 -32.92 7.07
C VAL A 11 30.58 -31.43 6.71
N THR A 12 31.40 -31.09 5.72
CA THR A 12 31.56 -29.69 5.27
C THR A 12 30.30 -29.17 4.56
N VAL A 13 29.60 -30.03 3.79
CA VAL A 13 28.31 -29.69 3.15
C VAL A 13 27.20 -29.49 4.20
N ILE A 14 27.14 -30.31 5.25
CA ILE A 14 26.14 -30.17 6.32
C ILE A 14 26.36 -28.90 7.15
N ILE A 15 27.62 -28.51 7.38
CA ILE A 15 27.94 -27.25 8.09
C ILE A 15 27.59 -26.00 7.25
N LEU A 16 27.66 -26.09 5.91
CA LEU A 16 27.22 -24.99 5.02
C LEU A 16 25.70 -24.83 4.91
N TYR A 17 24.92 -25.89 5.17
CA TYR A 17 23.45 -25.83 5.29
C TYR A 17 22.98 -25.42 6.68
N GLY A 18 23.82 -25.60 7.72
CA GLY A 18 23.53 -25.16 9.07
C GLY A 18 23.65 -23.64 9.16
N PHE A 19 22.51 -22.96 9.41
CA PHE A 19 22.36 -21.52 9.64
C PHE A 19 22.18 -20.63 8.40
N VAL A 20 21.36 -21.03 7.43
CA VAL A 20 20.54 -20.00 6.75
C VAL A 20 19.44 -19.61 7.73
N GLN A 21 19.67 -18.59 8.56
CA GLN A 21 18.59 -17.98 9.32
C GLN A 21 17.65 -17.34 8.30
N GLU A 22 16.45 -17.92 8.11
CA GLU A 22 15.44 -17.31 7.26
C GLU A 22 15.16 -15.90 7.76
N LYS A 23 15.59 -14.91 6.98
CA LYS A 23 15.34 -13.52 7.27
C LYS A 23 13.84 -13.28 7.10
N ILE A 24 13.19 -12.85 8.17
CA ILE A 24 11.78 -12.41 8.12
C ILE A 24 11.68 -11.28 7.08
N PRO A 25 10.93 -11.45 5.98
CA PRO A 25 10.82 -10.42 4.96
C PRO A 25 10.08 -9.20 5.49
N THR A 26 10.22 -8.09 4.78
CA THR A 26 9.54 -6.83 5.07
C THR A 26 8.60 -6.45 3.93
N ILE A 27 7.39 -6.00 4.27
CA ILE A 27 6.51 -5.26 3.38
C ILE A 27 6.80 -3.76 3.55
N TYR A 28 7.32 -3.11 2.52
CA TYR A 28 7.43 -1.67 2.46
C TYR A 28 6.15 -1.07 1.87
N LEU A 29 5.43 -0.29 2.67
CA LEU A 29 4.24 0.43 2.20
C LEU A 29 4.66 1.79 1.67
N THR A 30 4.35 2.06 0.40
CA THR A 30 4.76 3.27 -0.32
C THR A 30 3.54 3.99 -0.85
N GLY A 31 3.36 5.26 -0.47
CA GLY A 31 2.22 6.04 -0.94
C GLY A 31 1.91 7.30 -0.15
N ASP A 32 0.63 7.65 -0.14
CA ASP A 32 0.11 8.93 0.36
C ASP A 32 -0.56 8.83 1.74
N SER A 33 -1.40 9.81 2.08
CA SER A 33 -2.12 9.86 3.35
C SER A 33 -3.10 8.70 3.55
N THR A 34 -3.61 8.05 2.50
CA THR A 34 -4.55 6.94 2.69
C THR A 34 -3.90 5.70 3.32
N ILE A 35 -2.57 5.64 3.32
CA ILE A 35 -1.76 4.53 3.85
C ILE A 35 -0.97 4.94 5.09
N ALA A 36 -0.48 6.19 5.11
CA ALA A 36 0.50 6.67 6.07
C ALA A 36 0.02 6.59 7.53
N GLU A 37 0.97 6.27 8.42
CA GLU A 37 0.80 6.46 9.86
C GLU A 37 0.54 7.94 10.19
N LYS A 38 -0.42 8.18 11.09
CA LYS A 38 -0.83 9.54 11.48
C LYS A 38 -0.16 10.01 12.76
N LEU A 39 0.37 11.23 12.68
CA LEU A 39 0.80 11.98 13.85
C LEU A 39 -0.39 12.23 14.79
N THR A 40 -0.10 12.39 16.08
CA THR A 40 -1.11 12.54 17.15
C THR A 40 -2.11 13.65 16.86
N GLU A 41 -1.67 14.77 16.28
CA GLU A 41 -2.52 15.92 15.93
C GLU A 41 -3.43 15.69 14.71
N LYS A 42 -3.24 14.60 13.98
CA LYS A 42 -4.12 14.20 12.87
C LYS A 42 -5.14 13.15 13.27
N LYS A 43 -4.99 12.48 14.42
CA LYS A 43 -5.97 11.51 14.93
C LYS A 43 -7.35 12.18 15.14
N PRO A 44 -8.46 11.48 14.84
CA PRO A 44 -8.58 10.05 14.61
C PRO A 44 -8.37 9.62 13.14
N GLU A 45 -7.87 10.50 12.26
CA GLU A 45 -7.43 10.08 10.92
C GLU A 45 -6.52 8.85 11.03
N THR A 46 -6.72 7.86 10.17
CA THR A 46 -5.93 6.63 10.18
C THR A 46 -5.65 6.18 8.76
N GLY A 47 -4.39 5.84 8.45
CA GLY A 47 -4.04 5.20 7.18
C GLY A 47 -4.30 3.70 7.22
N TRP A 48 -4.72 3.08 6.12
CA TRP A 48 -4.95 1.62 6.10
C TRP A 48 -3.66 0.83 6.41
N GLY A 49 -2.49 1.41 6.15
CA GLY A 49 -1.21 0.80 6.48
C GLY A 49 -0.99 0.60 7.98
N GLU A 50 -1.65 1.39 8.84
CA GLU A 50 -1.62 1.19 10.30
C GLU A 50 -2.41 -0.04 10.74
N LYS A 51 -3.30 -0.55 9.88
CA LYS A 51 -4.23 -1.65 10.19
C LYS A 51 -3.88 -2.96 9.50
N LEU A 52 -2.94 -2.95 8.55
CA LEU A 52 -2.57 -4.14 7.78
C LEU A 52 -2.11 -5.30 8.68
N ASP A 53 -1.39 -5.02 9.78
CA ASP A 53 -0.89 -6.05 10.70
C ASP A 53 -2.00 -6.91 11.33
N LEU A 54 -3.22 -6.37 11.43
CA LEU A 54 -4.38 -7.13 11.90
C LEU A 54 -4.66 -8.38 11.04
N PHE A 55 -4.23 -8.38 9.78
CA PHE A 55 -4.46 -9.43 8.80
C PHE A 55 -3.23 -10.32 8.55
N LEU A 56 -2.10 -10.08 9.23
CA LEU A 56 -0.84 -10.82 9.01
C LEU A 56 -0.51 -11.77 10.17
N ASN A 57 0.13 -12.90 9.87
CA ASN A 57 0.42 -13.95 10.85
C ASN A 57 1.66 -13.71 11.72
N GLY A 58 2.29 -12.53 11.62
CA GLY A 58 3.48 -12.14 12.40
C GLY A 58 4.81 -12.65 11.83
N ASN A 59 4.81 -13.47 10.78
CA ASN A 59 6.03 -13.97 10.13
C ASN A 59 6.54 -13.05 9.00
N ILE A 60 6.09 -11.79 8.98
CA ILE A 60 6.52 -10.74 8.07
C ILE A 60 6.50 -9.40 8.82
N LYS A 61 7.40 -8.48 8.48
CA LYS A 61 7.42 -7.12 9.06
C LYS A 61 6.69 -6.14 8.15
N ILE A 62 6.12 -5.09 8.72
CA ILE A 62 5.63 -3.93 7.97
C ILE A 62 6.57 -2.75 8.23
N ASP A 63 7.02 -2.09 7.16
CA ASP A 63 7.68 -0.79 7.20
C ASP A 63 6.83 0.23 6.42
N ASN A 64 6.08 1.07 7.15
CA ASN A 64 5.19 2.06 6.55
C ASN A 64 5.91 3.37 6.20
N ARG A 65 6.33 3.46 4.94
CA ARG A 65 7.05 4.62 4.37
C ARG A 65 6.13 5.61 3.67
N ALA A 66 4.83 5.35 3.62
CA ALA A 66 3.86 6.27 3.05
C ALA A 66 3.78 7.57 3.86
N ARG A 67 3.48 8.69 3.20
CA ARG A 67 3.45 10.01 3.84
C ARG A 67 2.35 10.90 3.32
N ASN A 68 1.73 11.65 4.22
CA ASN A 68 0.65 12.58 3.90
C ASN A 68 1.06 13.56 2.79
N GLY A 69 0.14 13.76 1.84
CA GLY A 69 0.28 14.75 0.77
C GLY A 69 1.27 14.40 -0.34
N ARG A 70 1.94 13.24 -0.29
CA ARG A 70 2.92 12.87 -1.31
C ARG A 70 2.26 12.36 -2.58
N SER A 71 2.79 12.81 -3.71
CA SER A 71 2.59 12.23 -5.03
C SER A 71 3.82 11.40 -5.39
N THR A 72 3.79 10.65 -6.49
CA THR A 72 4.98 9.94 -6.99
C THR A 72 6.17 10.89 -7.15
N ARG A 73 5.93 12.09 -7.72
CA ARG A 73 6.94 13.12 -7.92
C ARG A 73 7.54 13.62 -6.60
N THR A 74 6.71 14.02 -5.64
CA THR A 74 7.25 14.55 -4.37
C THR A 74 7.90 13.46 -3.53
N PHE A 75 7.41 12.23 -3.61
CA PHE A 75 8.01 11.08 -2.94
C PHE A 75 9.44 10.78 -3.46
N ILE A 76 9.65 10.91 -4.77
CA ILE A 76 10.98 10.82 -5.39
C ILE A 76 11.85 12.00 -5.00
N ASN A 77 11.37 13.24 -5.20
CA ASN A 77 12.16 14.45 -4.98
C ASN A 77 12.62 14.62 -3.53
N GLU A 78 11.84 14.14 -2.56
CA GLU A 78 12.20 14.15 -1.14
C GLU A 78 13.15 13.02 -0.74
N GLY A 79 13.62 12.19 -1.68
CA GLY A 79 14.54 11.08 -1.42
C GLY A 79 13.90 9.88 -0.72
N ARG A 80 12.59 9.88 -0.49
CA ARG A 80 11.88 8.80 0.22
C ARG A 80 11.93 7.48 -0.53
N TRP A 81 11.81 7.54 -1.85
CA TRP A 81 11.96 6.35 -2.68
C TRP A 81 13.37 5.77 -2.58
N GLN A 82 14.40 6.62 -2.65
CA GLN A 82 15.78 6.18 -2.56
C GLN A 82 16.09 5.55 -1.20
N ASP A 83 15.53 6.09 -0.12
CA ASP A 83 15.64 5.53 1.22
C ASP A 83 15.05 4.11 1.32
N ILE A 84 13.91 3.83 0.67
CA ILE A 84 13.39 2.46 0.55
C ILE A 84 14.38 1.56 -0.19
N ILE A 85 14.81 1.98 -1.38
CA ILE A 85 15.73 1.20 -2.23
C ILE A 85 17.05 0.87 -1.50
N ASN A 86 17.53 1.77 -0.64
CA ASN A 86 18.75 1.55 0.14
C ASN A 86 18.58 0.52 1.27
N ASN A 87 17.35 0.30 1.75
CA ASN A 87 17.06 -0.62 2.85
C ASN A 87 16.42 -1.95 2.39
N LEU A 88 16.03 -2.05 1.11
CA LEU A 88 15.47 -3.27 0.52
C LEU A 88 16.47 -4.43 0.52
N ASN A 89 15.93 -5.62 0.81
CA ASN A 89 16.63 -6.89 0.74
C ASN A 89 15.93 -7.83 -0.24
N GLN A 90 16.67 -8.84 -0.68
CA GLN A 90 16.10 -9.94 -1.45
C GLN A 90 14.95 -10.59 -0.68
N GLY A 91 13.82 -10.79 -1.37
CA GLY A 91 12.61 -11.38 -0.79
C GLY A 91 11.68 -10.41 -0.05
N ASP A 92 12.05 -9.13 0.05
CA ASP A 92 11.13 -8.09 0.53
C ASP A 92 10.04 -7.79 -0.51
N TYR A 93 8.94 -7.18 -0.07
CA TYR A 93 7.81 -6.76 -0.90
C TYR A 93 7.67 -5.23 -0.85
N VAL A 94 7.31 -4.61 -1.96
CA VAL A 94 7.01 -3.17 -2.00
C VAL A 94 5.61 -2.96 -2.55
N LEU A 95 4.69 -2.60 -1.66
CA LEU A 95 3.31 -2.26 -2.01
C LEU A 95 3.25 -0.77 -2.35
N ILE A 96 2.93 -0.46 -3.61
CA ILE A 96 3.03 0.88 -4.19
C ILE A 96 1.64 1.38 -4.54
N GLN A 97 1.17 2.41 -3.85
CA GLN A 97 -0.14 3.03 -4.10
C GLN A 97 -0.03 4.56 -4.12
N PHE A 98 -0.29 5.16 -5.28
CA PHE A 98 -0.33 6.61 -5.48
C PHE A 98 -1.49 6.99 -6.40
N GLY A 99 -1.71 8.30 -6.57
CA GLY A 99 -2.73 8.83 -7.48
C GLY A 99 -3.48 10.03 -6.90
N HIS A 100 -3.80 10.07 -5.60
CA HIS A 100 -4.62 11.14 -5.03
C HIS A 100 -4.03 12.53 -5.20
N ASN A 101 -2.73 12.65 -4.95
CA ASN A 101 -2.01 13.92 -5.03
C ASN A 101 -1.48 14.16 -6.45
N ASP A 102 -1.08 13.10 -7.15
CA ASP A 102 -0.65 13.13 -8.54
C ASP A 102 -1.71 13.74 -9.44
N GLN A 103 -2.99 13.40 -9.25
CA GLN A 103 -4.07 13.92 -10.09
C GLN A 103 -4.51 15.36 -9.79
N SER A 104 -3.99 15.97 -8.71
CA SER A 104 -4.49 17.26 -8.22
C SER A 104 -3.95 18.43 -9.05
N LYS A 105 -4.42 18.63 -10.29
CA LYS A 105 -3.96 19.68 -11.24
C LYS A 105 -3.89 21.10 -10.63
N GLN A 106 -4.78 21.41 -9.70
CA GLN A 106 -4.83 22.73 -9.03
C GLN A 106 -3.74 22.91 -7.95
N LYS A 107 -3.10 21.82 -7.49
CA LYS A 107 -2.07 21.82 -6.45
C LYS A 107 -0.72 21.54 -7.10
N LEU A 108 -0.17 22.58 -7.72
CA LEU A 108 1.04 22.50 -8.56
C LEU A 108 2.26 21.97 -7.82
N ASP A 109 2.33 22.13 -6.49
CA ASP A 109 3.38 21.63 -5.62
C ASP A 109 3.46 20.09 -5.60
N ARG A 110 2.35 19.41 -5.86
CA ARG A 110 2.25 17.94 -5.80
C ARG A 110 1.63 17.27 -7.03
N TYR A 111 1.05 18.03 -7.95
CA TYR A 111 0.55 17.52 -9.23
C TYR A 111 1.66 16.77 -10.00
N THR A 112 1.33 15.59 -10.53
CA THR A 112 2.24 14.82 -11.40
C THR A 112 1.50 14.57 -12.71
N PRO A 113 1.97 15.10 -13.87
CA PRO A 113 1.39 14.79 -15.16
C PRO A 113 1.28 13.27 -15.44
N PRO A 114 0.29 12.81 -16.23
CA PRO A 114 0.08 11.39 -16.55
C PRO A 114 1.35 10.67 -17.04
N ASP A 115 2.10 11.27 -17.96
CA ASP A 115 3.34 10.68 -18.49
C ASP A 115 4.41 10.55 -17.41
N ASP A 116 4.59 11.58 -16.58
CA ASP A 116 5.51 11.55 -15.44
C ASP A 116 5.08 10.51 -14.40
N PHE A 117 3.78 10.40 -14.12
CA PHE A 117 3.24 9.40 -13.21
C PHE A 117 3.52 7.98 -13.72
N ASN A 118 3.27 7.72 -15.00
CA ASN A 118 3.58 6.45 -15.66
C ASN A 118 5.09 6.13 -15.55
N ASN A 119 5.96 7.08 -15.89
CA ASN A 119 7.41 6.93 -15.79
C ASN A 119 7.87 6.66 -14.35
N ASN A 120 7.28 7.34 -13.36
CA ASN A 120 7.59 7.13 -11.95
C ASN A 120 7.17 5.73 -11.48
N LEU A 121 6.01 5.22 -11.88
CA LEU A 121 5.60 3.85 -11.56
C LEU A 121 6.55 2.81 -12.18
N LYS A 122 6.95 3.01 -13.44
CA LYS A 122 7.93 2.15 -14.13
C LYS A 122 9.27 2.15 -13.40
N LYS A 123 9.74 3.32 -12.96
CA LYS A 123 10.93 3.47 -12.11
C LYS A 123 10.78 2.67 -10.82
N PHE A 124 9.67 2.81 -10.11
CA PHE A 124 9.45 2.09 -8.84
C PHE A 124 9.52 0.58 -9.04
N VAL A 125 8.80 0.05 -10.04
CA VAL A 125 8.83 -1.38 -10.37
C VAL A 125 10.25 -1.85 -10.71
N THR A 126 10.95 -1.12 -11.56
CA THR A 126 12.29 -1.49 -12.05
C THR A 126 13.30 -1.52 -10.92
N GLU A 127 13.30 -0.49 -10.07
CA GLU A 127 14.27 -0.37 -8.98
C GLU A 127 13.99 -1.36 -7.85
N THR A 128 12.73 -1.67 -7.55
CA THR A 128 12.40 -2.76 -6.62
C THR A 128 12.94 -4.10 -7.13
N ARG A 129 12.71 -4.42 -8.41
CA ARG A 129 13.22 -5.66 -9.01
C ARG A 129 14.75 -5.73 -9.02
N SER A 130 15.44 -4.61 -9.23
CA SER A 130 16.90 -4.54 -9.17
C SER A 130 17.50 -4.94 -7.82
N ARG A 131 16.68 -4.93 -6.76
CA ARG A 131 17.04 -5.37 -5.40
C ARG A 131 16.60 -6.79 -5.08
N ASN A 132 16.11 -7.56 -6.06
CA ASN A 132 15.48 -8.87 -5.87
C ASN A 132 14.30 -8.85 -4.88
N ALA A 133 13.61 -7.71 -4.79
CA ALA A 133 12.36 -7.55 -4.08
C ALA A 133 11.19 -7.59 -5.06
N LEU A 134 9.98 -7.90 -4.57
CA LEU A 134 8.78 -8.01 -5.39
C LEU A 134 7.94 -6.73 -5.32
N PRO A 135 7.82 -5.93 -6.41
CA PRO A 135 6.85 -4.84 -6.43
C PRO A 135 5.43 -5.39 -6.56
N VAL A 136 4.48 -4.75 -5.88
CA VAL A 136 3.04 -4.96 -6.04
C VAL A 136 2.42 -3.59 -6.26
N LEU A 137 1.79 -3.39 -7.41
CA LEU A 137 1.08 -2.15 -7.70
C LEU A 137 -0.32 -2.20 -7.09
N ILE A 138 -0.78 -1.05 -6.60
CA ILE A 138 -2.11 -0.88 -6.03
C ILE A 138 -2.70 0.39 -6.63
N THR A 139 -3.85 0.28 -7.29
CA THR A 139 -4.59 1.46 -7.78
C THR A 139 -5.04 2.33 -6.58
N PRO A 140 -5.15 3.67 -6.73
CA PRO A 140 -5.61 4.50 -5.62
C PRO A 140 -7.03 4.11 -5.19
N VAL A 141 -7.27 4.07 -3.87
CA VAL A 141 -8.63 3.92 -3.32
C VAL A 141 -9.54 5.06 -3.79
N VAL A 142 -10.83 4.80 -4.00
CA VAL A 142 -11.79 5.84 -4.43
C VAL A 142 -12.04 6.88 -3.34
N ARG A 143 -12.41 8.10 -3.75
CA ARG A 143 -12.95 9.12 -2.85
C ARG A 143 -14.45 8.90 -2.70
N ARG A 144 -14.98 9.17 -1.50
CA ARG A 144 -16.43 9.14 -1.27
C ARG A 144 -17.09 10.31 -1.99
N ARG A 145 -17.81 10.02 -3.08
CA ARG A 145 -18.47 11.01 -3.92
C ARG A 145 -19.80 10.45 -4.40
N PHE A 146 -20.88 11.10 -4.00
CA PHE A 146 -22.24 10.82 -4.41
C PHE A 146 -22.86 12.11 -4.95
N ASN A 147 -23.66 12.00 -6.00
CA ASN A 147 -24.44 13.15 -6.49
C ASN A 147 -25.73 13.31 -5.66
N ASP A 148 -26.52 14.34 -5.95
CA ASP A 148 -27.76 14.65 -5.22
C ASP A 148 -28.83 13.53 -5.27
N LYS A 149 -28.62 12.49 -6.10
CA LYS A 149 -29.48 11.30 -6.19
C LYS A 149 -28.90 10.10 -5.42
N GLY A 150 -27.83 10.28 -4.67
CA GLY A 150 -27.14 9.21 -3.94
C GLY A 150 -26.37 8.24 -4.85
N VAL A 151 -26.03 8.64 -6.08
CA VAL A 151 -25.29 7.79 -7.03
C VAL A 151 -23.80 8.11 -6.98
N PHE A 152 -22.97 7.09 -6.80
CA PHE A 152 -21.52 7.22 -6.79
C PHE A 152 -20.99 7.76 -8.13
N TYR A 153 -20.02 8.67 -8.08
CA TYR A 153 -19.27 9.09 -9.26
C TYR A 153 -17.78 9.20 -8.98
N ASP A 154 -16.99 8.91 -10.01
CA ASP A 154 -15.54 8.86 -9.90
C ASP A 154 -14.90 10.25 -10.10
N VAL A 155 -13.79 10.49 -9.42
CA VAL A 155 -13.02 11.74 -9.49
C VAL A 155 -11.52 11.50 -9.62
N HIS A 156 -11.07 10.27 -9.89
CA HIS A 156 -9.65 9.90 -10.01
C HIS A 156 -9.09 10.00 -11.44
N GLY A 157 -9.96 10.25 -12.42
CA GLY A 157 -9.57 10.40 -13.82
C GLY A 157 -8.83 9.16 -14.35
N GLU A 158 -7.76 9.38 -15.09
CA GLU A 158 -6.99 8.33 -15.77
C GLU A 158 -5.98 7.59 -14.86
N TYR A 159 -5.71 8.07 -13.65
CA TYR A 159 -4.63 7.55 -12.81
C TYR A 159 -4.79 6.07 -12.41
N PRO A 160 -6.01 5.57 -12.08
CA PRO A 160 -6.20 4.14 -11.85
C PRO A 160 -5.83 3.29 -13.07
N ASP A 161 -6.20 3.73 -14.27
CA ASP A 161 -5.89 3.01 -15.51
C ASP A 161 -4.40 3.04 -15.83
N LEU A 162 -3.71 4.15 -15.57
CA LEU A 162 -2.24 4.21 -15.69
C LEU A 162 -1.55 3.17 -14.79
N VAL A 163 -2.06 2.94 -13.57
CA VAL A 163 -1.53 1.89 -12.68
C VAL A 163 -1.78 0.50 -13.27
N ARG A 164 -3.00 0.23 -13.77
CA ARG A 164 -3.35 -1.04 -14.43
C ARG A 164 -2.45 -1.31 -15.63
N ASN A 165 -2.26 -0.30 -16.48
CA ASN A 165 -1.45 -0.40 -17.69
C ASN A 165 0.03 -0.70 -17.37
N VAL A 166 0.61 -0.05 -16.35
CA VAL A 166 2.00 -0.36 -15.94
C VAL A 166 2.08 -1.77 -15.35
N ALA A 167 1.08 -2.20 -14.57
CA ALA A 167 1.06 -3.55 -14.01
C ALA A 167 1.03 -4.62 -15.13
N GLU A 168 0.21 -4.41 -16.15
CA GLU A 168 0.15 -5.28 -17.33
C GLU A 168 1.46 -5.24 -18.14
N GLU A 169 1.94 -4.04 -18.50
CA GLU A 169 3.16 -3.84 -19.29
C GLU A 169 4.39 -4.49 -18.65
N PHE A 170 4.52 -4.39 -17.32
CA PHE A 170 5.67 -4.94 -16.59
C PHE A 170 5.41 -6.33 -16.01
N ASN A 171 4.23 -6.91 -16.21
CA ASN A 171 3.78 -8.16 -15.58
C ASN A 171 4.04 -8.13 -14.05
N VAL A 172 3.49 -7.12 -13.37
CA VAL A 172 3.60 -6.90 -11.93
C VAL A 172 2.27 -7.26 -11.27
N PRO A 173 2.27 -7.96 -10.13
CA PRO A 173 1.03 -8.19 -9.37
C PRO A 173 0.29 -6.88 -9.08
N LEU A 174 -1.02 -6.88 -9.30
CA LEU A 174 -1.89 -5.72 -9.12
C LEU A 174 -3.01 -6.02 -8.11
N ILE A 175 -3.12 -5.17 -7.09
CA ILE A 175 -4.33 -5.10 -6.26
C ILE A 175 -5.18 -3.92 -6.76
N ASP A 176 -6.29 -4.22 -7.44
CA ASP A 176 -7.23 -3.20 -7.91
C ASP A 176 -8.13 -2.68 -6.77
N LEU A 177 -7.51 -1.99 -5.82
CA LEU A 177 -8.19 -1.38 -4.68
C LEU A 177 -9.23 -0.35 -5.12
N HIS A 178 -9.02 0.31 -6.25
CA HIS A 178 -9.96 1.28 -6.80
C HIS A 178 -11.30 0.59 -7.13
N LYS A 179 -11.27 -0.54 -7.84
CA LYS A 179 -12.46 -1.33 -8.14
C LYS A 179 -13.11 -1.85 -6.85
N LYS A 180 -12.33 -2.47 -5.95
CA LYS A 180 -12.83 -3.05 -4.69
C LYS A 180 -13.51 -2.01 -3.79
N SER A 181 -12.87 -0.85 -3.63
CA SER A 181 -13.41 0.23 -2.79
C SER A 181 -14.61 0.91 -3.44
N LYS A 182 -14.65 1.05 -4.77
CA LYS A 182 -15.85 1.52 -5.48
C LYS A 182 -17.05 0.60 -5.22
N GLU A 183 -16.87 -0.70 -5.36
CA GLU A 183 -17.91 -1.70 -5.10
C GLU A 183 -18.39 -1.62 -3.64
N LEU A 184 -17.47 -1.49 -2.68
CA LEU A 184 -17.80 -1.26 -1.28
C LEU A 184 -18.66 -0.01 -1.07
N LEU A 185 -18.29 1.14 -1.63
CA LEU A 185 -19.05 2.38 -1.45
C LEU A 185 -20.43 2.31 -2.10
N ILE A 186 -20.55 1.71 -3.28
CA ILE A 186 -21.85 1.51 -3.95
C ILE A 186 -22.76 0.63 -3.09
N ASN A 187 -22.22 -0.47 -2.54
CA ASN A 187 -23.00 -1.40 -1.72
C ASN A 187 -23.46 -0.80 -0.38
N LEU A 188 -22.63 0.03 0.25
CA LEU A 188 -23.00 0.75 1.47
C LEU A 188 -23.96 1.91 1.21
N GLY A 189 -23.83 2.55 0.03
CA GLY A 189 -24.54 3.77 -0.29
C GLY A 189 -23.98 5.00 0.45
N GLU A 190 -24.59 6.15 0.19
CA GLU A 190 -24.11 7.44 0.69
C GLU A 190 -24.06 7.48 2.23
N GLU A 191 -25.16 7.18 2.93
CA GLU A 191 -25.23 7.38 4.38
C GLU A 191 -24.32 6.42 5.16
N LYS A 192 -24.38 5.10 4.90
CA LYS A 192 -23.56 4.14 5.66
C LYS A 192 -22.07 4.28 5.37
N SER A 193 -21.71 4.67 4.15
CA SER A 193 -20.29 4.85 3.82
C SER A 193 -19.62 5.97 4.63
N LYS A 194 -20.38 6.88 5.26
CA LYS A 194 -19.83 7.93 6.14
C LYS A 194 -18.94 7.37 7.24
N GLU A 195 -19.28 6.20 7.79
CA GLU A 195 -18.52 5.55 8.87
C GLU A 195 -17.09 5.18 8.48
N LEU A 196 -16.82 4.99 7.18
CA LEU A 196 -15.49 4.66 6.68
C LEU A 196 -14.57 5.89 6.58
N PHE A 197 -15.13 7.10 6.58
CA PHE A 197 -14.37 8.32 6.33
C PHE A 197 -14.34 9.21 7.57
N LEU A 198 -13.48 10.23 7.52
CA LEU A 198 -13.27 11.17 8.61
C LEU A 198 -14.40 12.22 8.61
N ILE A 199 -15.61 11.75 8.91
CA ILE A 199 -16.82 12.56 9.07
C ILE A 199 -17.07 12.67 10.58
N LEU A 200 -16.69 13.83 11.13
CA LEU A 200 -16.60 14.08 12.56
C LEU A 200 -17.57 15.19 12.96
N GLU A 201 -18.33 14.96 14.02
CA GLU A 201 -19.18 15.99 14.60
C GLU A 201 -18.35 17.04 15.37
N PRO A 202 -18.77 18.32 15.34
CA PRO A 202 -18.18 19.36 16.18
C PRO A 202 -18.15 19.00 17.67
N GLY A 203 -17.06 19.35 18.34
CA GLY A 203 -16.89 19.17 19.80
C GLY A 203 -16.53 17.75 20.26
N LYS A 204 -16.51 16.74 19.38
CA LYS A 204 -16.15 15.36 19.78
C LYS A 204 -14.65 15.07 19.82
N TYR A 205 -13.85 15.77 19.03
CA TYR A 205 -12.42 15.47 18.86
C TYR A 205 -11.58 16.73 19.07
N VAL A 206 -10.58 16.65 19.97
CA VAL A 206 -9.70 17.77 20.32
C VAL A 206 -8.96 18.32 19.10
N ASN A 207 -8.53 17.44 18.20
CA ASN A 207 -7.82 17.83 16.97
C ASN A 207 -8.74 18.44 15.89
N TYR A 208 -10.06 18.23 16.01
CA TYR A 208 -11.08 18.71 15.07
C TYR A 208 -12.26 19.33 15.83
N PRO A 209 -12.06 20.45 16.55
CA PRO A 209 -13.09 21.01 17.43
C PRO A 209 -14.33 21.48 16.65
N SER A 210 -14.16 21.89 15.40
CA SER A 210 -15.25 22.27 14.50
C SER A 210 -15.87 21.09 13.74
N GLY A 211 -15.45 19.86 14.04
CA GLY A 211 -15.78 18.69 13.23
C GLY A 211 -15.02 18.68 11.91
N LEU A 212 -15.37 17.72 11.06
CA LEU A 212 -14.78 17.55 9.73
C LEU A 212 -15.74 16.79 8.82
N ASP A 213 -15.80 17.13 7.55
CA ASP A 213 -16.48 16.34 6.51
C ASP A 213 -15.46 16.00 5.41
N ASP A 214 -14.58 15.05 5.71
CA ASP A 214 -13.55 14.61 4.78
C ASP A 214 -13.93 13.27 4.16
N ASN A 215 -13.94 13.25 2.84
CA ASN A 215 -14.38 12.13 2.01
C ASN A 215 -13.21 11.40 1.32
N THR A 216 -12.01 11.59 1.83
CA THR A 216 -10.76 11.02 1.32
C THR A 216 -10.03 10.25 2.41
N HIS A 217 -9.94 10.83 3.60
CA HIS A 217 -9.22 10.21 4.70
C HIS A 217 -10.16 9.35 5.56
N PHE A 218 -9.61 8.28 6.12
CA PHE A 218 -10.40 7.28 6.82
C PHE A 218 -10.53 7.57 8.30
N SER A 219 -11.66 7.13 8.85
CA SER A 219 -11.77 6.81 10.27
C SER A 219 -10.89 5.59 10.60
N GLU A 220 -10.73 5.27 11.88
CA GLU A 220 -10.05 4.04 12.30
C GLU A 220 -10.73 2.79 11.73
N TYR A 221 -12.06 2.75 11.77
CA TYR A 221 -12.87 1.66 11.20
C TYR A 221 -12.68 1.57 9.68
N GLY A 222 -12.74 2.69 8.96
CA GLY A 222 -12.54 2.68 7.52
C GLY A 222 -11.14 2.22 7.10
N ALA A 223 -10.12 2.60 7.85
CA ALA A 223 -8.75 2.14 7.62
C ALA A 223 -8.63 0.61 7.78
N GLU A 224 -9.33 0.02 8.75
CA GLU A 224 -9.38 -1.43 8.95
C GLU A 224 -10.11 -2.13 7.79
N ILE A 225 -11.25 -1.62 7.36
CA ILE A 225 -11.99 -2.17 6.21
C ILE A 225 -11.14 -2.12 4.94
N VAL A 226 -10.45 -1.01 4.68
CA VAL A 226 -9.57 -0.88 3.50
C VAL A 226 -8.35 -1.80 3.61
N ALA A 227 -7.77 -1.96 4.81
CA ALA A 227 -6.71 -2.94 5.04
C ALA A 227 -7.19 -4.39 4.79
N GLY A 228 -8.45 -4.70 5.12
CA GLY A 228 -9.08 -5.97 4.76
C GLY A 228 -9.20 -6.18 3.24
N LEU A 229 -9.54 -5.13 2.48
CA LEU A 229 -9.54 -5.20 1.01
C LEU A 229 -8.14 -5.44 0.43
N ILE A 230 -7.10 -4.87 1.07
CA ILE A 230 -5.70 -5.16 0.71
C ILE A 230 -5.36 -6.62 1.01
N ALA A 231 -5.70 -7.14 2.19
CA ALA A 231 -5.45 -8.53 2.55
C ALA A 231 -6.16 -9.51 1.59
N GLN A 232 -7.42 -9.22 1.25
CA GLN A 232 -8.15 -9.96 0.23
C GLN A 232 -7.42 -9.91 -1.13
N GLY A 233 -6.96 -8.72 -1.53
CA GLY A 233 -6.16 -8.56 -2.75
C GLY A 233 -4.88 -9.41 -2.73
N ILE A 234 -4.13 -9.40 -1.62
CA ILE A 234 -2.94 -10.25 -1.44
C ILE A 234 -3.28 -11.73 -1.63
N ASN A 235 -4.40 -12.19 -1.08
CA ASN A 235 -4.84 -13.57 -1.25
C ASN A 235 -5.13 -13.91 -2.72
N GLU A 236 -5.85 -13.02 -3.41
CA GLU A 236 -6.23 -13.17 -4.82
C GLU A 236 -5.04 -13.15 -5.79
N LEU A 237 -3.94 -12.46 -5.46
CA LEU A 237 -2.73 -12.45 -6.27
C LEU A 237 -2.09 -13.85 -6.42
N ASN A 238 -2.37 -14.77 -5.49
CA ASN A 238 -1.84 -16.13 -5.48
C ASN A 238 -0.29 -16.21 -5.57
N ILE A 239 0.39 -15.23 -4.97
CA ILE A 239 1.85 -15.18 -4.83
C ILE A 239 2.30 -15.54 -3.42
N ASP A 240 3.61 -15.74 -3.22
CA ASP A 240 4.22 -16.07 -1.93
C ASP A 240 3.79 -15.16 -0.77
N LEU A 241 3.48 -13.89 -1.03
CA LEU A 241 3.01 -12.95 -0.01
C LEU A 241 1.78 -13.46 0.76
N LYS A 242 0.91 -14.26 0.14
CA LYS A 242 -0.30 -14.78 0.78
C LYS A 242 -0.02 -15.69 1.98
N LYS A 243 1.16 -16.34 2.03
CA LYS A 243 1.55 -17.24 3.15
C LYS A 243 1.72 -16.49 4.47
N TYR A 244 1.77 -15.16 4.41
CA TYR A 244 1.88 -14.29 5.58
C TYR A 244 0.52 -13.76 6.06
N LEU A 245 -0.58 -14.05 5.37
CA LEU A 245 -1.92 -13.75 5.87
C LEU A 245 -2.27 -14.65 7.06
N LYS A 246 -3.10 -14.15 7.97
CA LYS A 246 -3.76 -15.00 8.98
C LYS A 246 -4.71 -15.96 8.27
N GLU A 247 -4.79 -17.19 8.76
CA GLU A 247 -5.84 -18.12 8.36
C GLU A 247 -7.20 -17.51 8.73
N GLU A 248 -8.15 -17.55 7.79
CA GLU A 248 -9.53 -17.17 8.06
C GLU A 248 -10.07 -18.14 9.14
N LYS A 249 -10.64 -17.57 10.21
CA LYS A 249 -11.34 -18.36 11.24
C LYS A 249 -12.77 -18.67 10.81
#